data_AF-A0A4R9AYX2-F1
#
_entry.id   AF-A0A4R9AYX2-F1
#
_cell.length_a   1.000
_cell.length_b   1.000
_cell.length_c   1.000
_cell.angle_alpha   90.00
_cell.angle_beta   90.00
_cell.angle_gamma   90.00
#
_symmetry.space_group_name_H-M   'P 1'
#
loop_
_entity.id
_entity.type
_entity.pdbx_description
1 polymer ?
#
loop_
_entity_poly.entity_id
_entity_poly.type
_entity_poly.pdbx_seq_one_letter_code
_entity_poly.pdbx_strand_id
1 'polypeptide(L)' 'MPPPAVRNASYFLKPSFNVTATSDPLVWQVEERFEHAAAFETHQERVASSEWGQTISGIERRYSVTGL' A
#
# COMPACT_ATOMS: atom_id res chain seq x y z
N MET A 1 28.76 -22.87 4.90
CA MET A 1 28.75 -21.41 5.13
C MET A 1 27.70 -20.81 4.20
N PRO A 2 26.48 -20.49 4.65
CA PRO A 2 25.47 -19.86 3.81
C PRO A 2 25.71 -18.33 3.71
N PRO A 3 25.32 -17.68 2.59
CA PRO A 3 25.46 -16.24 2.38
C PRO A 3 24.50 -15.41 3.26
N PRO A 4 24.80 -14.10 3.46
CA PRO A 4 24.21 -13.29 4.53
C PRO A 4 22.78 -12.79 4.22
N ALA A 5 21.97 -12.78 5.27
CA ALA A 5 20.71 -12.05 5.49
C ALA A 5 20.03 -11.38 4.27
N VAL A 6 19.15 -12.12 3.59
CA VAL A 6 17.88 -11.56 3.04
C VAL A 6 16.75 -12.00 3.95
N ARG A 7 16.78 -11.56 5.20
CA ARG A 7 15.71 -11.78 6.17
C ARG A 7 15.62 -10.49 6.97
N ASN A 8 14.43 -9.86 6.96
CA ASN A 8 13.93 -8.89 7.95
C ASN A 8 13.66 -7.44 7.50
N ALA A 9 13.89 -7.02 6.24
CA ALA A 9 13.45 -5.68 5.80
C ALA A 9 11.96 -5.61 5.39
N SER A 10 11.35 -6.74 5.02
CA SER A 10 10.02 -6.76 4.39
C SER A 10 8.84 -6.70 5.37
N TYR A 11 9.04 -6.88 6.67
CA TYR A 11 7.95 -6.87 7.66
C TYR A 11 7.60 -5.46 8.16
N PHE A 12 8.54 -4.51 8.11
CA PHE A 12 8.33 -3.13 8.61
C PHE A 12 7.77 -2.14 7.55
N LEU A 13 7.53 -2.60 6.32
CA LEU A 13 6.99 -1.77 5.22
C LEU A 13 5.56 -2.14 4.81
N LYS A 14 4.91 -3.02 5.57
CA LYS A 14 3.55 -3.49 5.27
C LYS A 14 2.54 -2.63 6.03
N PRO A 15 1.69 -1.85 5.34
CA PRO A 15 0.61 -1.13 6.02
C PRO A 15 -0.40 -2.10 6.62
N SER A 16 -1.13 -1.61 7.64
CA SER A 16 -2.37 -2.27 8.06
C SER A 16 -3.53 -1.80 7.17
N PHE A 17 -4.45 -2.71 6.90
CA PHE A 17 -5.59 -2.46 6.02
C PHE A 17 -6.90 -2.66 6.78
N ASN A 18 -7.84 -1.75 6.57
CA ASN A 18 -9.25 -1.95 6.88
C ASN A 18 -10.05 -1.78 5.59
N VAL A 19 -10.91 -2.74 5.28
CA VAL A 19 -11.75 -2.72 4.08
C VAL A 19 -13.19 -2.88 4.52
N THR A 20 -14.04 -1.92 4.17
CA THR A 20 -15.46 -1.92 4.54
C THR A 20 -16.33 -1.66 3.31
N ALA A 21 -17.50 -2.30 3.29
CA ALA A 21 -18.49 -2.03 2.26
C ALA A 21 -19.14 -0.66 2.47
N THR A 22 -19.46 0.05 1.39
CA THR A 22 -20.25 1.28 1.47
C THR A 22 -21.73 0.99 1.20
N SER A 23 -22.57 2.04 1.19
CA SER A 23 -23.97 1.92 0.76
C SER A 23 -24.10 1.57 -0.73
N ASP A 24 -23.11 1.92 -1.55
CA ASP A 24 -23.03 1.47 -2.94
C ASP A 24 -22.26 0.13 -2.97
N PRO A 25 -22.88 -0.98 -3.39
CA PRO A 25 -22.26 -2.30 -3.37
C PRO A 25 -21.06 -2.43 -4.34
N LEU A 26 -20.89 -1.48 -5.26
CA LEU A 26 -19.76 -1.44 -6.18
C LEU A 26 -18.61 -0.55 -5.66
N VAL A 27 -18.81 0.13 -4.53
CA VAL A 27 -17.82 1.02 -3.92
C VAL A 27 -17.39 0.46 -2.57
N TRP A 28 -16.07 0.33 -2.41
CA TRP A 28 -15.42 -0.16 -1.20
C TRP A 28 -14.62 0.97 -0.56
N GLN A 29 -14.75 1.12 0.75
CA GLN A 29 -13.91 2.01 1.54
C GLN A 29 -12.67 1.23 1.98
N VAL A 30 -11.50 1.75 1.64
CA VAL A 30 -10.20 1.18 2.04
C VAL A 30 -9.45 2.22 2.87
N GLU A 31 -9.02 1.83 4.06
CA GLU A 31 -8.11 2.59 4.89
C GLU A 31 -6.77 1.85 4.97
N GLU A 32 -5.69 2.56 4.65
CA GLU A 32 -4.33 2.07 4.80
C GLU A 32 -3.60 2.92 5.84
N ARG A 33 -3.03 2.28 6.87
CA ARG A 33 -2.28 2.98 7.92
C ARG A 33 -0.81 2.57 7.88
N PHE A 34 0.05 3.60 7.92
CA PHE A 34 1.49 3.49 7.90
C PHE A 34 2.06 4.03 9.21
N GLU A 35 3.14 3.42 9.70
CA GLU A 35 3.79 3.83 10.95
C GLU A 35 4.53 5.16 10.81
N HIS A 36 5.06 5.45 9.61
CA HIS A 36 5.80 6.67 9.33
C HIS A 36 5.75 7.04 7.84
N ALA A 37 5.95 8.32 7.51
CA ALA A 37 5.91 8.86 6.15
C ALA A 37 6.83 8.10 5.18
N ALA A 38 8.05 7.74 5.59
CA ALA A 38 8.98 6.99 4.73
C ALA A 38 8.45 5.59 4.33
N ALA A 39 7.62 4.94 5.17
CA ALA A 39 7.00 3.65 4.82
C ALA A 39 5.90 3.85 3.77
N PHE A 40 5.16 4.96 3.86
CA PHE A 40 4.16 5.35 2.87
C PHE A 40 4.81 5.65 1.52
N GLU A 41 5.87 6.47 1.48
CA GLU A 41 6.61 6.80 0.25
C GLU A 41 7.18 5.53 -0.41
N THR A 42 7.88 4.70 0.36
CA THR A 42 8.43 3.42 -0.13
C THR A 42 7.32 2.51 -0.67
N HIS A 43 6.15 2.51 -0.03
CA HIS A 43 5.00 1.75 -0.51
C HIS A 43 4.47 2.30 -1.84
N GLN A 44 4.34 3.63 -1.97
CA GLN A 44 3.88 4.26 -3.21
C GLN A 44 4.80 3.92 -4.38
N GLU A 45 6.11 4.03 -4.21
CA GLU A 45 7.11 3.69 -5.23
C GLU A 45 6.99 2.22 -5.65
N ARG A 46 6.83 1.32 -4.68
CA ARG A 46 6.66 -0.11 -4.94
C ARG A 46 5.36 -0.42 -5.68
N VAL A 47 4.25 0.24 -5.34
CA VAL A 47 2.98 0.08 -6.05
C VAL A 47 3.11 0.60 -7.48
N ALA A 48 3.64 1.81 -7.66
CA ALA A 48 3.79 2.43 -8.97
C ALA A 48 4.70 1.63 -9.91
N SER A 49 5.78 1.03 -9.39
CA SER A 49 6.71 0.22 -10.18
C SER A 49 6.26 -1.23 -10.41
N SER A 50 5.22 -1.70 -9.73
CA SER A 50 4.74 -3.07 -9.88
C SER A 50 3.95 -3.29 -11.16
N GLU A 51 4.05 -4.49 -11.75
CA GLU A 51 3.23 -4.91 -12.90
C GLU A 51 1.74 -4.72 -12.63
N TRP A 52 1.30 -5.07 -11.41
CA TRP A 52 -0.07 -4.85 -10.98
C TRP A 52 -0.44 -3.37 -11.03
N GLY A 53 0.32 -2.50 -10.37
CA GLY A 53 0.07 -1.06 -10.34
C GLY A 53 0.06 -0.41 -11.72
N GLN A 54 0.94 -0.84 -12.63
CA GLN A 54 0.95 -0.41 -14.02
C GLN A 54 -0.31 -0.84 -14.76
N THR A 55 -0.72 -2.11 -14.60
CA THR A 55 -1.91 -2.69 -15.25
C THR A 55 -3.19 -1.97 -14.83
N ILE A 56 -3.30 -1.57 -13.56
CA ILE A 56 -4.51 -0.94 -13.00
C ILE A 56 -4.39 0.58 -12.82
N SER A 57 -3.40 1.21 -13.46
CA SER A 57 -3.14 2.65 -13.35
C SER A 57 -4.30 3.52 -13.85
N GLY A 58 -5.08 3.02 -14.82
CA GLY A 58 -6.25 3.70 -15.36
C GLY A 58 -7.54 3.59 -14.52
N ILE A 59 -7.52 2.82 -13.42
CA ILE A 59 -8.68 2.72 -12.52
C ILE A 59 -8.70 3.92 -11.57
N GLU A 60 -9.78 4.68 -11.58
CA GLU A 60 -9.97 5.83 -10.70
C GLU A 60 -9.89 5.41 -9.23
N ARG A 61 -9.09 6.14 -8.43
CA ARG A 61 -9.03 6.00 -6.97
C ARG A 61 -9.25 7.36 -6.34
N ARG A 62 -10.32 7.49 -5.54
CA ARG A 62 -10.58 8.70 -4.76
C ARG A 62 -10.10 8.45 -3.34
N TYR A 63 -9.06 9.16 -2.93
CA TYR A 63 -8.54 9.07 -1.57
C TYR A 63 -7.98 10.42 -1.14
N SER A 64 -7.81 10.57 0.17
CA SER A 64 -7.12 11.69 0.79
C SER A 64 -6.05 11.14 1.70
N VAL A 65 -4.94 11.87 1.81
CA VAL A 65 -3.83 11.50 2.67
C VAL A 65 -3.81 12.47 3.86
N THR A 66 -3.69 11.93 5.07
CA THR A 66 -3.69 12.72 6.31
C THR A 66 -2.51 12.31 7.18
N GLY A 67 -1.88 13.27 7.85
CA GLY A 67 -0.76 12.99 8.76
C GLY A 67 0.60 12.81 8.07
N LEU A 68 0.72 13.31 6.83
CA LEU A 68 2.01 13.59 6.18
C LEU A 68 2.36 15.07 6.34
#